data_AF-A0A3D0SXN8-F1
#
_entry.id   AF-A0A3D0SXN8-F1
#
_cell.length_a   1.000
_cell.length_b   1.000
_cell.length_c   1.000
_cell.angle_alpha   90.00
_cell.angle_beta   90.00
_cell.angle_gamma   90.00
#
_symmetry.space_group_name_H-M   'P 1'
#
loop_
_entity.id
_entity.type
_entity.pdbx_description
1 polymer ?
#
loop_
_entity_poly.entity_id
_entity_poly.type
_entity_poly.pdbx_seq_one_letter_code
_entity_poly.pdbx_strand_id
1 'polypeptide(L)'
;MAVLPGLLKRFNSAAKKTDVSQPEQPGGSIWQDTGEVYYLENTLKLTYTANSGVVTLEKLSPDSLANVVETLDKLPSDSPFARAVTATRNTALVISVCGVTWQKNNGTVRIKALPEAALLRSTNADFSKSQAVFKHAFLLEHDDLLTPTTGSGKPGVFTYNRISPAQFTRQLARANERIAPPLRRAIPVHPDNFNSAFTEHEQTVIDGFLGAGSQPDNDALNAKHD
;
A
#
# COMPACT_ATOMS: atom_id res chain seq x y z
N MET A 1 -37.98 -14.59 73.49
CA MET A 1 -36.88 -14.05 72.69
C MET A 1 -37.37 -12.83 71.92
N ALA A 2 -36.66 -11.72 72.08
CA ALA A 2 -36.54 -10.52 71.25
C ALA A 2 -36.20 -10.86 69.77
N VAL A 3 -36.30 -10.07 68.68
CA VAL A 3 -36.59 -8.64 68.40
C VAL A 3 -36.63 -8.44 66.85
N LEU A 4 -37.61 -7.65 66.35
CA LEU A 4 -37.56 -6.60 65.28
C LEU A 4 -37.16 -6.91 63.79
N PRO A 5 -37.46 -5.99 62.83
CA PRO A 5 -38.07 -6.27 61.52
C PRO A 5 -37.22 -5.80 60.31
N GLY A 6 -37.70 -6.01 59.07
CA GLY A 6 -37.14 -5.40 57.86
C GLY A 6 -38.25 -4.74 57.03
N LEU A 7 -38.35 -3.40 56.97
CA LEU A 7 -37.64 -2.42 56.12
C LEU A 7 -38.19 -2.29 54.68
N LEU A 8 -38.85 -1.15 54.47
CA LEU A 8 -39.34 -0.56 53.21
C LEU A 8 -38.22 -0.32 52.18
N LYS A 9 -38.49 -0.54 50.88
CA LYS A 9 -37.89 0.18 49.74
C LYS A 9 -38.94 0.30 48.63
N ARG A 10 -39.59 1.46 48.48
CA ARG A 10 -39.28 2.60 47.58
C ARG A 10 -39.44 2.26 46.08
N PHE A 11 -40.51 2.84 45.51
CA PHE A 11 -40.72 3.02 44.09
C PHE A 11 -39.57 3.81 43.45
N ASN A 12 -39.07 3.34 42.31
CA ASN A 12 -38.36 4.17 41.35
C ASN A 12 -38.77 3.74 39.94
N SER A 13 -39.69 4.51 39.37
CA SER A 13 -39.97 4.58 37.94
C SER A 13 -38.77 5.19 37.22
N ALA A 14 -38.04 4.37 36.46
CA ALA A 14 -37.05 4.82 35.49
C ALA A 14 -37.56 4.43 34.09
N ALA A 15 -37.73 5.46 33.26
CA ALA A 15 -38.17 5.35 31.87
C ALA A 15 -37.32 4.33 31.10
N LYS A 16 -37.99 3.45 30.36
CA LYS A 16 -37.39 2.64 29.29
C LYS A 16 -36.75 3.60 28.29
N LYS A 17 -35.43 3.79 28.38
CA LYS A 17 -34.64 4.22 27.22
C LYS A 17 -34.77 3.09 26.22
N THR A 18 -35.56 3.31 25.17
CA THR A 18 -35.46 2.55 23.93
C THR A 18 -34.03 2.69 23.44
N ASP A 19 -33.25 1.66 23.72
CA ASP A 19 -31.98 1.41 23.07
C ASP A 19 -32.30 1.35 21.57
N VAL A 20 -31.92 2.38 20.83
CA VAL A 20 -31.89 2.31 19.38
C VAL A 20 -30.72 1.39 19.08
N SER A 21 -31.01 0.09 19.07
CA SER A 21 -30.11 -0.94 18.58
C SER A 21 -29.86 -0.60 17.11
N GLN A 22 -28.80 0.14 16.87
CA GLN A 22 -28.28 0.35 15.53
C GLN A 22 -27.99 -1.05 14.99
N PRO A 23 -28.56 -1.46 13.84
CA PRO A 23 -28.21 -2.76 13.29
C PRO A 23 -26.70 -2.77 13.07
N GLU A 24 -26.02 -3.78 13.63
CA GLU A 24 -24.63 -4.07 13.32
C GLU A 24 -24.50 -4.08 11.80
N GLN A 25 -23.93 -3.01 11.24
CA GLN A 25 -23.50 -2.99 9.86
C GLN A 25 -22.40 -4.05 9.78
N PRO A 26 -22.54 -5.13 8.99
CA PRO A 26 -21.46 -6.09 8.83
C PRO A 26 -20.34 -5.37 8.06
N GLY A 27 -19.42 -4.75 8.79
CA GLY A 27 -18.31 -3.95 8.26
C GLY A 27 -17.21 -4.80 7.61
N GLY A 28 -17.58 -5.89 6.92
CA GLY A 28 -16.68 -6.74 6.16
C GLY A 28 -16.87 -6.51 4.66
N SER A 29 -15.77 -6.41 3.91
CA SER A 29 -15.82 -6.41 2.45
C SER A 29 -16.53 -7.68 1.95
N ILE A 30 -17.55 -7.53 1.10
CA ILE A 30 -18.21 -8.65 0.40
C ILE A 30 -17.27 -9.38 -0.58
N TRP A 31 -16.11 -8.78 -0.88
CA TRP A 31 -15.06 -9.33 -1.72
C TRP A 31 -13.97 -9.97 -0.87
N GLN A 32 -13.66 -11.23 -1.15
CA GLN A 32 -12.65 -12.02 -0.44
C GLN A 32 -11.40 -12.20 -1.32
N ASP A 33 -10.22 -11.87 -0.78
CA ASP A 33 -8.94 -12.09 -1.48
C ASP A 33 -8.68 -13.59 -1.69
N THR A 34 -8.18 -13.96 -2.88
CA THR A 34 -7.78 -15.35 -3.15
C THR A 34 -6.40 -15.70 -2.59
N GLY A 35 -5.61 -14.69 -2.17
CA GLY A 35 -4.22 -14.84 -1.77
C GLY A 35 -3.25 -15.01 -2.95
N GLU A 36 -3.78 -15.05 -4.17
CA GLU A 36 -3.01 -15.13 -5.40
C GLU A 36 -2.59 -13.72 -5.84
N VAL A 37 -1.31 -13.57 -6.16
CA VAL A 37 -0.75 -12.33 -6.71
C VAL A 37 0.10 -12.66 -7.92
N TYR A 38 -0.14 -11.90 -8.99
CA TYR A 38 0.69 -11.90 -10.17
C TYR A 38 1.49 -10.59 -10.21
N TYR A 39 2.81 -10.73 -10.18
CA TYR A 39 3.76 -9.64 -10.19
C TYR A 39 4.04 -9.21 -11.63
N LEU A 40 3.91 -7.91 -11.89
CA LEU A 40 4.13 -7.31 -13.20
C LEU A 40 5.61 -6.96 -13.33
N GLU A 41 6.43 -7.88 -13.82
CA GLU A 41 7.90 -7.74 -13.83
C GLU A 41 8.40 -6.48 -14.55
N ASN A 42 7.68 -6.00 -15.56
CA ASN A 42 7.96 -4.76 -16.27
C ASN A 42 7.66 -3.47 -15.48
N THR A 43 7.14 -3.59 -14.26
CA THR A 43 6.99 -2.49 -13.29
C THR A 43 8.09 -2.47 -12.24
N LEU A 44 9.11 -3.34 -12.38
CA LEU A 44 10.24 -3.40 -11.48
C LEU A 44 10.99 -2.07 -11.51
N LYS A 45 11.14 -1.48 -10.33
CA LYS A 45 11.80 -0.20 -10.11
C LYS A 45 12.82 -0.29 -8.99
N LEU A 46 13.92 0.44 -9.14
CA LEU A 46 14.94 0.65 -8.10
C LEU A 46 14.94 2.13 -7.73
N THR A 47 14.67 2.44 -6.48
CA THR A 47 14.69 3.79 -5.93
C THR A 47 15.79 3.91 -4.88
N TYR A 48 16.55 5.01 -4.93
CA TYR A 48 17.56 5.34 -3.94
C TYR A 48 17.82 6.85 -3.92
N THR A 49 18.53 7.32 -2.89
CA THR A 49 18.98 8.72 -2.84
C THR A 49 20.43 8.79 -3.30
N ALA A 50 20.65 9.44 -4.42
CA ALA A 50 21.96 9.77 -4.97
C ALA A 50 22.45 11.13 -4.42
N ASN A 51 23.72 11.47 -4.71
CA ASN A 51 24.29 12.78 -4.38
C ASN A 51 23.52 13.95 -4.99
N SER A 52 22.82 13.74 -6.12
CA SER A 52 22.01 14.73 -6.81
C SER A 52 20.52 14.75 -6.41
N GLY A 53 20.08 13.84 -5.54
CA GLY A 53 18.66 13.74 -5.14
C GLY A 53 18.10 12.32 -5.22
N VAL A 54 16.78 12.18 -5.13
CA VAL A 54 16.11 10.88 -5.26
C VAL A 54 16.12 10.44 -6.73
N VAL A 55 16.61 9.23 -6.97
CA VAL A 55 16.67 8.61 -8.29
C VAL A 55 15.79 7.36 -8.29
N THR A 56 14.96 7.24 -9.32
CA THR A 56 14.16 6.05 -9.60
C THR A 56 14.51 5.53 -10.98
N LEU A 57 15.01 4.30 -11.05
CA LEU A 57 15.23 3.56 -12.29
C LEU A 57 14.03 2.63 -12.49
N GLU A 58 13.30 2.80 -13.58
CA GLU A 58 12.06 2.06 -13.86
C GLU A 58 12.23 1.07 -15.01
N LYS A 59 11.26 0.15 -15.15
CA LYS A 59 11.21 -0.85 -16.22
C LYS A 59 12.48 -1.72 -16.28
N LEU A 60 13.06 -1.99 -15.11
CA LEU A 60 14.20 -2.89 -14.99
C LEU A 60 13.76 -4.31 -15.30
N SER A 61 14.63 -5.11 -15.92
CA SER A 61 14.38 -6.55 -16.01
C SER A 61 14.92 -7.24 -14.75
N PRO A 62 14.28 -8.34 -14.30
CA PRO A 62 14.81 -9.18 -13.22
C PRO A 62 16.28 -9.58 -13.43
N ASP A 63 16.68 -9.82 -14.69
CA ASP A 63 18.04 -10.22 -15.06
C ASP A 63 19.05 -9.07 -14.95
N SER A 64 18.63 -7.83 -15.27
CA SER A 64 19.50 -6.66 -15.17
C SER A 64 19.72 -6.16 -13.75
N LEU A 65 18.81 -6.48 -12.83
CA LEU A 65 18.73 -5.86 -11.50
C LEU A 65 20.03 -6.03 -10.70
N ALA A 66 20.61 -7.23 -10.72
CA ALA A 66 21.86 -7.51 -10.01
C ALA A 66 23.03 -6.66 -10.55
N ASN A 67 23.13 -6.55 -11.88
CA ASN A 67 24.16 -5.75 -12.54
C ASN A 67 23.98 -4.25 -12.26
N VAL A 68 22.74 -3.75 -12.26
CA VAL A 68 22.45 -2.34 -11.93
C VAL A 68 22.87 -2.03 -10.50
N VAL A 69 22.52 -2.89 -9.53
CA VAL A 69 22.92 -2.72 -8.13
C VAL A 69 24.44 -2.73 -7.97
N GLU A 70 25.13 -3.67 -8.62
CA GLU A 70 26.60 -3.76 -8.58
C GLU A 70 27.27 -2.53 -9.23
N THR A 71 26.72 -2.05 -10.35
CA THR A 71 27.21 -0.86 -11.04
C THR A 71 27.07 0.38 -10.16
N LEU A 72 25.92 0.54 -9.48
CA LEU A 72 25.68 1.66 -8.57
C LEU A 72 26.64 1.66 -7.37
N ASP A 73 27.00 0.48 -6.86
CA ASP A 73 27.94 0.37 -5.73
C ASP A 73 29.39 0.68 -6.12
N LYS A 74 29.74 0.48 -7.39
CA LYS A 74 31.07 0.78 -7.95
C LYS A 74 31.21 2.22 -8.44
N LEU A 75 30.16 3.03 -8.39
CA LEU A 75 30.25 4.43 -8.81
C LEU A 75 31.24 5.20 -7.92
N PRO A 76 32.08 6.08 -8.51
CA PRO A 76 32.92 6.98 -7.75
C PRO A 76 32.09 7.83 -6.78
N SER A 77 32.59 8.09 -5.58
CA SER A 77 31.83 8.79 -4.53
C SER A 77 31.47 10.24 -4.88
N ASP A 78 32.19 10.84 -5.82
CA ASP A 78 31.95 12.19 -6.38
C ASP A 78 30.94 12.19 -7.54
N SER A 79 30.50 11.01 -8.02
CA SER A 79 29.48 10.91 -9.05
C SER A 79 28.14 11.49 -8.56
N PRO A 80 27.41 12.26 -9.39
CA PRO A 80 26.07 12.73 -9.03
C PRO A 80 25.07 11.59 -8.84
N PHE A 81 25.35 10.41 -9.41
CA PHE A 81 24.51 9.21 -9.32
C PHE A 81 24.95 8.23 -8.24
N ALA A 82 26.12 8.44 -7.62
CA ALA A 82 26.55 7.61 -6.50
C ALA A 82 25.59 7.80 -5.31
N ARG A 83 25.40 6.73 -4.54
CA ARG A 83 24.53 6.74 -3.37
C ARG A 83 25.01 7.79 -2.38
N ALA A 84 24.10 8.66 -1.96
CA ALA A 84 24.38 9.62 -0.92
C ALA A 84 24.72 8.90 0.39
N VAL A 85 25.76 9.39 1.06
CA VAL A 85 26.12 8.97 2.41
C VAL A 85 25.58 10.02 3.37
N THR A 86 24.63 9.63 4.22
CA THR A 86 24.23 10.46 5.37
C THR A 86 25.14 10.15 6.55
N ALA A 87 25.22 11.05 7.53
CA ALA A 87 26.26 11.16 8.58
C ALA A 87 26.84 9.88 9.22
N THR A 88 26.23 8.70 9.09
CA THR A 88 26.84 7.41 9.45
C THR A 88 26.44 6.21 8.57
N ARG A 89 25.59 6.38 7.54
CA ARG A 89 25.01 5.26 6.78
C ARG A 89 24.68 5.65 5.33
N ASN A 90 24.80 4.68 4.43
CA ASN A 90 24.32 4.79 3.07
C ASN A 90 22.78 4.81 3.07
N THR A 91 22.19 5.65 2.21
CA THR A 91 20.75 5.72 1.98
C THR A 91 20.22 4.39 1.43
N ALA A 92 19.01 3.98 1.78
CA ALA A 92 18.50 2.66 1.42
C ALA A 92 18.30 2.51 -0.09
N LEU A 93 18.67 1.33 -0.62
CA LEU A 93 18.20 0.84 -1.92
C LEU A 93 16.81 0.21 -1.71
N VAL A 94 15.84 0.60 -2.52
CA VAL A 94 14.48 0.06 -2.50
C VAL A 94 14.11 -0.45 -3.88
N ILE A 95 13.92 -1.75 -3.99
CA ILE A 95 13.44 -2.43 -5.18
C ILE A 95 11.96 -2.70 -4.96
N SER A 96 11.09 -2.28 -5.86
CA SER A 96 9.66 -2.60 -5.78
C SER A 96 9.09 -3.00 -7.12
N VAL A 97 8.00 -3.77 -7.06
CA VAL A 97 7.28 -4.28 -8.22
C VAL A 97 5.79 -4.21 -7.92
N CYS A 98 5.01 -3.78 -8.90
CA CYS A 98 3.55 -3.79 -8.83
C CYS A 98 3.02 -5.19 -9.12
N GLY A 99 1.76 -5.42 -8.78
CA GLY A 99 1.11 -6.68 -9.07
C GLY A 99 -0.39 -6.52 -9.19
N VAL A 100 -1.05 -7.63 -9.44
CA VAL A 100 -2.51 -7.74 -9.37
C VAL A 100 -2.90 -8.90 -8.48
N THR A 101 -4.04 -8.76 -7.82
CA THR A 101 -4.66 -9.82 -7.03
C THR A 101 -6.10 -10.04 -7.47
N TRP A 102 -6.64 -11.21 -7.16
CA TRP A 102 -8.02 -11.56 -7.46
C TRP A 102 -8.85 -11.57 -6.19
N GLN A 103 -10.08 -11.08 -6.33
CA GLN A 103 -11.08 -11.18 -5.27
C GLN A 103 -12.32 -11.88 -5.81
N LYS A 104 -12.94 -12.69 -4.94
CA LYS A 104 -14.15 -13.46 -5.26
C LYS A 104 -15.33 -12.98 -4.43
N ASN A 105 -16.50 -12.97 -5.05
CA ASN A 105 -17.78 -12.75 -4.40
C ASN A 105 -18.88 -13.48 -5.18
N ASN A 106 -19.58 -14.43 -4.55
CA ASN A 106 -20.73 -15.14 -5.12
C ASN A 106 -20.55 -15.61 -6.59
N GLY A 107 -19.40 -16.22 -6.89
CA GLY A 107 -19.07 -16.73 -8.23
C GLY A 107 -18.52 -15.69 -9.21
N THR A 108 -18.53 -14.40 -8.85
CA THR A 108 -17.90 -13.33 -9.62
C THR A 108 -16.45 -13.13 -9.17
N VAL A 109 -15.57 -12.84 -10.13
CA VAL A 109 -14.16 -12.53 -9.89
C VAL A 109 -13.90 -11.09 -10.32
N ARG A 110 -13.20 -10.33 -9.49
CA ARG A 110 -12.61 -9.04 -9.90
C ARG A 110 -11.10 -9.05 -9.72
N ILE A 111 -10.44 -8.20 -10.48
CA ILE A 111 -8.99 -7.99 -10.43
C ILE A 111 -8.73 -6.64 -9.76
N LYS A 112 -7.73 -6.59 -8.89
CA LYS A 112 -7.32 -5.36 -8.22
C LYS A 112 -5.82 -5.14 -8.38
N ALA A 113 -5.45 -3.93 -8.73
CA ALA A 113 -4.05 -3.52 -8.79
C ALA A 113 -3.48 -3.38 -7.36
N LEU A 114 -2.24 -3.82 -7.18
CA LEU A 114 -1.47 -3.69 -5.96
C LEU A 114 -0.22 -2.84 -6.27
N PRO A 115 -0.23 -1.54 -5.91
CA PRO A 115 0.99 -0.76 -5.94
C PRO A 115 1.98 -1.34 -4.93
N GLU A 116 3.22 -1.55 -5.36
CA GLU A 116 4.27 -2.15 -4.51
C GLU A 116 3.85 -3.51 -3.89
N ALA A 117 3.28 -4.38 -4.74
CA ALA A 117 2.92 -5.74 -4.38
C ALA A 117 4.09 -6.53 -3.77
N ALA A 118 5.31 -6.26 -4.21
CA ALA A 118 6.50 -6.70 -3.48
C ALA A 118 7.56 -5.59 -3.41
N LEU A 119 8.26 -5.57 -2.28
CA LEU A 119 9.30 -4.61 -1.96
C LEU A 119 10.49 -5.34 -1.36
N LEU A 120 11.70 -4.98 -1.75
CA LEU A 120 12.96 -5.39 -1.16
C LEU A 120 13.76 -4.12 -0.83
N ARG A 121 14.12 -3.94 0.43
CA ARG A 121 14.93 -2.81 0.89
C ARG A 121 16.23 -3.27 1.53
N SER A 122 17.29 -2.52 1.33
CA SER A 122 18.54 -2.68 2.10
C SER A 122 19.29 -1.38 2.26
N THR A 123 19.92 -1.20 3.43
CA THR A 123 20.88 -0.12 3.65
C THR A 123 22.28 -0.48 3.14
N ASN A 124 22.58 -1.76 2.96
CA ASN A 124 23.88 -2.24 2.52
C ASN A 124 23.79 -2.66 1.05
N ALA A 125 24.84 -2.39 0.27
CA ALA A 125 24.87 -2.77 -1.15
C ALA A 125 24.92 -4.28 -1.38
N ASP A 126 25.48 -5.03 -0.42
CA ASP A 126 25.55 -6.50 -0.42
C ASP A 126 24.23 -7.17 0.02
N PHE A 127 23.21 -6.39 0.37
CA PHE A 127 21.92 -6.88 0.91
C PHE A 127 22.06 -7.78 2.15
N SER A 128 23.19 -7.75 2.86
CA SER A 128 23.39 -8.51 4.12
C SER A 128 22.41 -8.11 5.21
N LYS A 129 21.95 -6.85 5.17
CA LYS A 129 20.88 -6.28 6.00
C LYS A 129 19.71 -5.87 5.11
N SER A 130 19.06 -6.85 4.50
CA SER A 130 17.89 -6.62 3.67
C SER A 130 16.61 -7.14 4.32
N GLN A 131 15.48 -6.59 3.87
CA GLN A 131 14.16 -7.09 4.17
C GLN A 131 13.30 -6.97 2.92
N ALA A 132 12.59 -8.05 2.59
CA ALA A 132 11.52 -8.03 1.61
C ALA A 132 10.16 -8.24 2.25
N VAL A 133 9.17 -7.66 1.60
CA VAL A 133 7.76 -7.72 1.95
C VAL A 133 6.99 -8.07 0.68
N PHE A 134 6.19 -9.11 0.74
CA PHE A 134 5.28 -9.53 -0.33
C PHE A 134 3.84 -9.36 0.17
N LYS A 135 3.06 -8.52 -0.51
CA LYS A 135 1.65 -8.23 -0.22
C LYS A 135 0.79 -9.12 -1.12
N HIS A 136 0.12 -10.09 -0.51
CA HIS A 136 -0.75 -11.10 -1.12
C HIS A 136 -2.25 -10.78 -0.99
N ALA A 137 -2.59 -9.67 -0.33
CA ALA A 137 -3.95 -9.18 -0.19
C ALA A 137 -3.93 -7.66 -0.39
N PHE A 138 -5.01 -7.12 -0.94
CA PHE A 138 -5.22 -5.68 -0.88
C PHE A 138 -5.64 -5.33 0.54
N LEU A 139 -4.66 -5.13 1.41
CA LEU A 139 -4.86 -4.39 2.63
C LEU A 139 -5.15 -2.95 2.18
N LEU A 140 -6.38 -2.45 2.36
CA LEU A 140 -6.56 -1.01 2.45
C LEU A 140 -5.63 -0.60 3.58
N GLU A 141 -4.53 0.07 3.26
CA GLU A 141 -3.72 0.81 4.23
C GLU A 141 -4.53 2.03 4.71
N HIS A 142 -5.72 1.80 5.25
CA HIS A 142 -6.20 2.59 6.37
C HIS A 142 -5.66 1.89 7.62
N ASP A 143 -4.31 1.88 7.75
CA ASP A 143 -3.76 2.11 9.08
C ASP A 143 -4.35 3.47 9.45
N ASP A 144 -5.29 3.48 10.39
CA ASP A 144 -5.72 4.70 11.05
C ASP A 144 -4.44 5.50 11.36
N LEU A 145 -4.37 6.77 10.97
CA LEU A 145 -3.18 7.63 11.14
C LEU A 145 -2.65 7.63 12.59
N LEU A 146 -3.47 7.16 13.53
CA LEU A 146 -3.22 7.05 14.96
C LEU A 146 -2.73 5.68 15.44
N THR A 147 -2.76 4.62 14.62
CA THR A 147 -2.23 3.30 14.98
C THR A 147 -1.48 2.65 13.83
N PRO A 148 -0.15 2.85 13.74
CA PRO A 148 0.68 2.06 12.86
C PRO A 148 0.63 0.61 13.35
N THR A 149 0.02 -0.32 12.60
CA THR A 149 0.13 -1.73 12.96
C THR A 149 1.53 -2.26 12.60
N THR A 150 2.47 -2.06 13.53
CA THR A 150 3.83 -2.60 13.56
C THR A 150 3.87 -4.10 13.89
N GLY A 151 3.03 -4.91 13.24
CA GLY A 151 2.90 -6.34 13.53
C GLY A 151 3.43 -7.24 12.41
N SER A 152 4.43 -8.07 12.70
CA SER A 152 4.62 -9.33 11.95
C SER A 152 3.41 -10.22 12.19
N GLY A 153 2.67 -10.58 11.15
CA GLY A 153 1.47 -11.43 11.27
C GLY A 153 0.21 -10.90 10.61
N LYS A 154 0.27 -9.81 9.82
CA LYS A 154 -0.87 -9.40 8.99
C LYS A 154 -1.20 -10.51 7.97
N PRO A 155 -2.47 -10.97 7.88
CA PRO A 155 -2.88 -11.93 6.88
C PRO A 155 -2.54 -11.42 5.48
N GLY A 156 -1.88 -12.24 4.67
CA GLY A 156 -1.49 -11.88 3.32
C GLY A 156 -0.28 -10.93 3.22
N VAL A 157 0.51 -10.71 4.29
CA VAL A 157 1.82 -10.03 4.17
C VAL A 157 2.93 -10.96 4.64
N PHE A 158 3.88 -11.24 3.75
CA PHE A 158 5.00 -12.13 4.02
C PHE A 158 6.30 -11.35 4.03
N THR A 159 7.03 -11.43 5.15
CA THR A 159 8.28 -10.70 5.36
C THR A 159 9.44 -11.67 5.42
N TYR A 160 10.49 -11.40 4.64
CA TYR A 160 11.72 -12.18 4.60
C TYR A 160 12.91 -11.27 4.88
N ASN A 161 13.82 -11.69 5.74
CA ASN A 161 15.04 -10.93 6.05
C ASN A 161 16.25 -11.59 5.39
N ARG A 162 17.27 -10.78 5.07
CA ARG A 162 18.56 -11.24 4.51
C ARG A 162 18.41 -12.01 3.20
N ILE A 163 17.58 -11.46 2.30
CA ILE A 163 17.44 -11.99 0.95
C ILE A 163 18.17 -11.12 -0.08
N SER A 164 18.78 -11.75 -1.08
CA SER A 164 19.43 -11.05 -2.19
C SER A 164 18.42 -10.63 -3.26
N PRO A 165 18.78 -9.68 -4.15
CA PRO A 165 17.95 -9.33 -5.31
C PRO A 165 17.58 -10.56 -6.19
N ALA A 166 18.51 -11.50 -6.38
CA ALA A 166 18.26 -12.72 -7.15
C ALA A 166 17.29 -13.70 -6.47
N GLN A 167 17.31 -13.76 -5.13
CA GLN A 167 16.31 -14.54 -4.38
C GLN A 167 14.94 -13.89 -4.44
N PHE A 168 14.89 -12.55 -4.37
CA PHE A 168 13.66 -11.78 -4.51
C PHE A 168 13.00 -12.00 -5.88
N THR A 169 13.73 -11.80 -6.98
CA THR A 169 13.18 -12.01 -8.34
C THR A 169 12.75 -13.45 -8.59
N ARG A 170 13.48 -14.43 -8.06
CA ARG A 170 13.08 -15.84 -8.13
C ARG A 170 11.77 -16.13 -7.40
N GLN A 171 11.49 -15.45 -6.29
CA GLN A 171 10.20 -15.59 -5.61
C GLN A 171 9.06 -15.01 -6.45
N LEU A 172 9.28 -13.86 -7.12
CA LEU A 172 8.30 -13.29 -8.06
C LEU A 172 7.99 -14.28 -9.19
N ALA A 173 9.02 -14.82 -9.84
CA ALA A 173 8.86 -15.79 -10.93
C ALA A 173 8.09 -17.04 -10.49
N ARG A 174 8.46 -17.63 -9.34
CA ARG A 174 7.76 -18.80 -8.78
C ARG A 174 6.31 -18.52 -8.42
N ALA A 175 6.01 -17.33 -7.91
CA ALA A 175 4.63 -16.94 -7.63
C ALA A 175 3.84 -16.79 -8.93
N ASN A 176 4.41 -16.11 -9.93
CA ASN A 176 3.83 -15.95 -11.25
C ASN A 176 3.55 -17.31 -11.91
N GLU A 177 4.48 -18.27 -11.84
CA GLU A 177 4.35 -19.63 -12.36
C GLU A 177 3.14 -20.40 -11.82
N ARG A 178 2.74 -20.14 -10.57
CA ARG A 178 1.61 -20.82 -9.92
C ARG A 178 0.25 -20.28 -10.38
N ILE A 179 0.21 -19.08 -10.95
CA ILE A 179 -1.05 -18.47 -11.41
C ILE A 179 -1.56 -19.22 -12.65
N ALA A 180 -2.82 -19.64 -12.62
CA ALA A 180 -3.41 -20.38 -13.73
C ALA A 180 -3.40 -19.55 -15.04
N PRO A 181 -3.08 -20.15 -16.22
CA PRO A 181 -3.03 -19.42 -17.49
C PRO A 181 -4.30 -18.64 -17.87
N PRO A 182 -5.53 -19.11 -17.59
CA PRO A 182 -6.74 -18.31 -17.82
C PRO A 182 -6.78 -17.01 -17.01
N LEU A 183 -6.31 -17.04 -15.76
CA LEU A 183 -6.27 -15.85 -14.90
C LEU A 183 -5.26 -14.84 -15.44
N ARG A 184 -4.09 -15.28 -15.91
CA ARG A 184 -3.07 -14.38 -16.48
C ARG A 184 -3.56 -13.67 -17.74
N ARG A 185 -4.23 -14.38 -18.65
CA ARG A 185 -4.77 -13.80 -19.90
C ARG A 185 -5.90 -12.81 -19.66
N ALA A 186 -6.59 -12.92 -18.53
CA ALA A 186 -7.70 -12.06 -18.17
C ALA A 186 -7.27 -10.77 -17.46
N ILE A 187 -5.97 -10.52 -17.25
CA ILE A 187 -5.47 -9.31 -16.59
C ILE A 187 -5.56 -8.13 -17.58
N PRO A 188 -6.43 -7.13 -17.35
CA PRO A 188 -6.49 -5.94 -18.20
C PRO A 188 -5.48 -4.86 -17.76
N VAL A 189 -4.77 -5.10 -16.65
CA VAL A 189 -3.84 -4.16 -16.03
C VAL A 189 -2.47 -4.26 -16.71
N HIS A 190 -2.05 -3.16 -17.32
CA HIS A 190 -0.75 -2.96 -17.92
C HIS A 190 0.11 -2.03 -17.04
N PRO A 191 1.44 -1.97 -17.27
CA PRO A 191 2.34 -1.09 -16.53
C PRO A 191 1.89 0.38 -16.55
N ASP A 192 1.35 0.82 -17.67
CA ASP A 192 0.95 2.22 -17.85
C ASP A 192 -0.19 2.62 -16.92
N ASN A 193 -0.96 1.65 -16.40
CA ASN A 193 -1.99 1.89 -15.39
C ASN A 193 -1.40 2.31 -14.02
N PHE A 194 -0.08 2.20 -13.82
CA PHE A 194 0.59 2.62 -12.58
C PHE A 194 1.32 3.97 -12.72
N ASN A 195 1.24 4.63 -13.87
CA ASN A 195 1.87 5.93 -14.09
C ASN A 195 1.12 7.08 -13.40
N SER A 196 -0.18 6.91 -13.13
CA SER A 196 -1.02 7.88 -12.42
C SER A 196 -1.67 7.24 -11.19
N ALA A 197 -1.90 8.05 -10.16
CA ALA A 197 -2.59 7.60 -8.94
C ALA A 197 -4.08 7.29 -9.20
N PHE A 198 -4.67 7.98 -10.17
CA PHE A 198 -6.08 7.86 -10.55
C PHE A 198 -6.21 7.53 -12.04
N THR A 199 -7.23 6.76 -12.38
CA THR A 199 -7.70 6.62 -13.76
C THR A 199 -8.29 7.94 -14.26
N GLU A 200 -8.39 8.12 -15.58
CA GLU A 200 -9.00 9.32 -16.18
C GLU A 200 -10.43 9.56 -15.67
N HIS A 201 -11.20 8.47 -15.48
CA HIS A 201 -12.53 8.54 -14.90
C HIS A 201 -12.51 9.04 -13.46
N GLU A 202 -11.66 8.46 -12.60
CA GLU A 202 -11.51 8.89 -11.21
C GLU A 202 -11.03 10.34 -11.13
N GLN A 203 -10.08 10.75 -11.97
CA GLN A 203 -9.60 12.13 -12.03
C GLN A 203 -10.72 13.10 -12.42
N THR A 204 -11.52 12.75 -13.43
CA THR A 204 -12.69 13.56 -13.85
C THR A 204 -13.71 13.72 -12.72
N VAL A 205 -13.97 12.64 -11.98
CA VAL A 205 -14.87 12.67 -10.82
C VAL A 205 -14.30 13.57 -9.72
N ILE A 206 -13.02 13.41 -9.38
CA ILE A 206 -12.32 14.22 -8.37
C ILE A 206 -12.34 15.70 -8.77
N ASP A 207 -12.01 16.02 -10.01
CA ASP A 207 -11.98 17.39 -10.53
C ASP A 207 -13.39 18.00 -10.53
N GLY A 208 -14.43 17.21 -10.81
CA GLY A 208 -15.82 17.64 -10.68
C GLY A 208 -16.23 17.99 -9.25
N PHE A 209 -15.75 17.22 -8.26
CA PHE A 209 -15.98 17.53 -6.84
C PHE A 209 -15.17 18.74 -6.36
N LEU A 210 -13.92 18.89 -6.80
CA LEU A 210 -13.04 20.00 -6.42
C LEU A 210 -13.42 21.31 -7.13
N GLY A 211 -13.89 21.23 -8.37
CA GLY A 211 -14.34 22.38 -9.18
C GLY A 211 -15.70 22.94 -8.75
N ALA A 212 -16.54 22.17 -8.06
CA ALA A 212 -17.80 22.65 -7.50
C ALA A 212 -17.64 23.54 -6.25
N GLY A 213 -16.42 23.65 -5.70
CA GLY A 213 -16.11 24.44 -4.50
C GLY A 213 -15.42 25.78 -4.77
N SER A 214 -15.12 26.13 -6.03
CA SER A 214 -14.37 27.34 -6.39
C SER A 214 -15.21 28.29 -7.24
N GLN A 215 -16.30 28.79 -6.67
CA GLN A 215 -16.88 30.05 -7.11
C GLN A 215 -16.24 31.16 -6.27
N PRO A 216 -15.29 31.95 -6.79
CA PRO A 216 -14.86 33.15 -6.09
C PRO A 216 -16.03 34.13 -6.09
N ASP A 217 -16.54 34.46 -4.90
CA ASP A 217 -17.40 35.63 -4.66
C ASP A 217 -16.60 36.89 -5.04
N ASN A 218 -16.66 37.26 -6.31
CA ASN A 218 -16.01 38.45 -6.86
C ASN A 218 -16.93 39.70 -6.84
N ASP A 219 -17.95 39.73 -5.99
CA ASP A 219 -18.91 40.84 -5.91
C ASP A 219 -18.82 41.70 -4.64
N ALA A 220 -17.70 41.65 -3.89
CA ALA A 220 -17.52 42.44 -2.66
C ALA A 220 -16.43 43.53 -2.71
N LEU A 221 -15.93 43.91 -3.90
CA LEU A 221 -14.91 44.97 -4.04
C LEU A 221 -15.23 45.93 -5.19
N ASN A 222 -16.42 46.56 -5.15
CA ASN A 222 -16.63 47.80 -5.92
C ASN A 222 -17.76 48.67 -5.32
N ALA A 223 -17.56 49.15 -4.09
CA ALA A 223 -18.32 50.27 -3.56
C ALA A 223 -17.55 50.92 -2.40
N LYS A 224 -16.73 51.92 -2.73
CA LYS A 224 -16.44 53.14 -1.94
C LYS A 224 -15.16 53.81 -2.46
N HIS A 225 -15.31 54.53 -3.55
CA HIS A 225 -14.58 55.76 -3.79
C HIS A 225 -15.50 56.68 -4.59
N ASP A 226 -16.29 57.44 -3.84
CA ASP A 226 -16.77 58.78 -4.17
C ASP A 226 -17.06 59.50 -2.85
#